data_AF-A0A015LXS7-F1
#
_entry.id   AF-A0A015LXS7-F1
#
_cell.length_a   1.000
_cell.length_b   1.000
_cell.length_c   1.000
_cell.angle_alpha   90.00
_cell.angle_beta   90.00
_cell.angle_gamma   90.00
#
_symmetry.space_group_name_H-M   'P 1'
#
loop_
_entity.id
_entity.type
_entity.pdbx_description
1 polymer ?
#
loop_
_entity_poly.entity_id
_entity_poly.type
_entity_poly.pdbx_seq_one_letter_code
_entity_poly.pdbx_strand_id
1 'polypeptide(L)'
;MSSTIPLITTSEFSCSACQKIFKKQSGLSRHLTIVKKYNIPRNNLDNLSETNNKNFKNILVYLIHCKLPNGFKKGGRQLVSLACTEHQFFDIFKGYIHHHSNKNIYKCIFRGTIGYQTLSEILNNPLWG
;
A
#
# COMPACT_ATOMS: atom_id res chain seq x y z
N MET A 1 -37.93 -32.16 12.07
CA MET A 1 -36.66 -31.96 12.80
C MET A 1 -35.80 -31.03 11.94
N SER A 2 -35.76 -29.75 12.29
CA SER A 2 -35.01 -28.74 11.54
C SER A 2 -33.62 -28.62 12.15
N SER A 3 -32.61 -29.12 11.44
CA SER A 3 -31.21 -28.99 11.86
C SER A 3 -30.70 -27.59 11.49
N THR A 4 -30.59 -26.72 12.49
CA THR A 4 -29.91 -25.43 12.36
C THR A 4 -28.41 -25.67 12.28
N ILE A 5 -27.82 -25.45 11.10
CA ILE A 5 -26.37 -25.42 10.92
C ILE A 5 -25.82 -24.19 11.66
N PRO A 6 -24.82 -24.31 12.54
CA PRO A 6 -24.20 -23.14 13.16
C PRO A 6 -23.51 -22.32 12.08
N LEU A 7 -23.93 -21.07 11.88
CA LEU A 7 -23.19 -20.10 11.10
C LEU A 7 -21.89 -19.81 11.86
N ILE A 8 -20.81 -20.52 11.52
CA ILE A 8 -19.48 -20.22 12.03
C ILE A 8 -19.07 -18.89 11.39
N THR A 9 -19.35 -17.78 12.08
CA THR A 9 -18.77 -16.49 11.76
C THR A 9 -17.27 -16.61 12.07
N THR A 10 -16.47 -17.06 11.10
CA THR A 10 -15.03 -16.92 11.21
C THR A 10 -14.76 -15.43 11.25
N SER A 11 -14.42 -14.90 12.41
CA SER A 11 -13.97 -13.52 12.54
C SER A 11 -12.75 -13.33 11.63
N GLU A 12 -12.97 -12.65 10.52
CA GLU A 12 -11.92 -12.36 9.56
C GLU A 12 -11.13 -11.17 10.08
N PHE A 13 -9.87 -11.39 10.42
CA PHE A 13 -8.98 -10.34 10.90
C PHE A 13 -8.34 -9.66 9.69
N SER A 14 -8.50 -8.36 9.54
CA SER A 14 -7.98 -7.62 8.39
C SER A 14 -6.97 -6.53 8.78
N CYS A 15 -6.00 -6.28 7.89
CA CYS A 15 -5.14 -5.11 8.00
C CYS A 15 -5.83 -3.89 7.38
N SER A 16 -5.97 -2.80 8.12
CA SER A 16 -6.57 -1.55 7.63
C SER A 16 -5.82 -0.95 6.43
N ALA A 17 -4.49 -1.02 6.43
CA ALA A 17 -3.66 -0.41 5.40
C ALA A 17 -3.71 -1.15 4.05
N CYS A 18 -3.82 -2.49 4.05
CA CYS A 18 -3.73 -3.29 2.81
C CYS A 18 -4.88 -4.26 2.58
N GLN A 19 -5.87 -4.27 3.48
CA GLN A 19 -7.05 -5.12 3.42
C GLN A 19 -6.72 -6.60 3.27
N LYS A 20 -5.54 -7.03 3.76
CA LYS A 20 -5.19 -8.45 3.81
C LYS A 20 -5.97 -9.12 4.92
N ILE A 21 -6.71 -10.16 4.57
CA ILE A 21 -7.49 -10.98 5.49
C ILE A 21 -6.62 -12.12 6.03
N PHE A 22 -6.78 -12.40 7.32
CA PHE A 22 -6.09 -13.44 8.06
C PHE A 22 -7.11 -14.32 8.79
N LYS A 23 -6.88 -15.62 8.76
CA LYS A 23 -7.71 -16.61 9.47
C LYS A 23 -7.56 -16.55 10.99
N LYS A 24 -6.49 -15.94 11.51
CA LYS A 24 -6.14 -15.88 12.93
C LYS A 24 -5.60 -14.50 13.30
N GLN A 25 -5.95 -14.02 14.50
CA GLN A 25 -5.45 -12.76 15.04
C GLN A 25 -3.92 -12.72 15.10
N SER A 26 -3.28 -13.82 15.49
CA SER A 26 -1.81 -13.92 15.53
C SER A 26 -1.15 -13.67 14.16
N GLY A 27 -1.84 -14.04 13.08
CA GLY A 27 -1.40 -13.74 11.71
C GLY A 27 -1.44 -12.24 11.40
N LEU A 28 -2.51 -11.57 11.82
CA LEU A 28 -2.63 -10.11 11.71
C LEU A 28 -1.58 -9.41 12.58
N SER A 29 -1.42 -9.80 13.85
CA SER A 29 -0.42 -9.21 14.76
C SER A 29 1.00 -9.31 14.20
N ARG A 30 1.41 -10.49 13.70
CA ARG A 30 2.73 -10.66 13.06
C ARG A 30 2.89 -9.76 11.85
N HIS A 31 1.84 -9.66 11.03
CA HIS A 31 1.85 -8.79 9.86
C HIS A 31 2.03 -7.31 10.24
N LEU A 32 1.28 -6.82 11.24
CA LEU A 32 1.39 -5.45 11.72
C LEU A 32 2.78 -5.13 12.29
N THR A 33 3.39 -6.07 13.03
CA THR A 33 4.78 -5.90 13.52
C THR A 33 5.77 -5.74 12.38
N ILE A 34 5.63 -6.54 11.31
CA ILE A 34 6.48 -6.46 10.13
C ILE A 34 6.28 -5.13 9.39
N VAL A 35 5.03 -4.73 9.15
CA VAL A 35 4.71 -3.44 8.52
C VAL A 35 5.27 -2.29 9.36
N LYS A 36 5.07 -2.30 10.68
CA LYS A 36 5.61 -1.29 11.60
C LYS A 36 7.13 -1.18 11.47
N LYS A 37 7.84 -2.31 11.43
CA LYS A 37 9.31 -2.34 11.25
C LYS A 37 9.76 -1.61 9.98
N TYR A 38 9.05 -1.80 8.86
CA TYR A 38 9.44 -1.19 7.58
C TYR A 38 9.11 0.30 7.47
N ASN A 39 8.27 0.83 8.36
CA ASN A 39 7.87 2.24 8.38
C ASN A 39 8.62 3.05 9.44
N ILE A 40 9.67 2.48 10.03
CA ILE A 40 10.65 3.21 10.84
C ILE A 40 11.75 3.68 9.89
N PRO A 41 12.05 4.99 9.84
CA PRO A 41 13.12 5.51 8.98
C PRO A 41 14.46 4.95 9.43
N ARG A 42 15.36 4.68 8.46
CA ARG A 42 16.78 4.50 8.77
C ARG A 42 17.36 5.84 9.22
N ASN A 43 18.20 5.83 10.26
CA ASN A 43 18.91 7.04 10.69
C ASN A 43 19.68 7.64 9.50
N ASN A 44 19.73 8.96 9.39
CA ASN A 44 20.40 9.76 8.34
C ASN A 44 19.69 9.83 6.98
N LEU A 45 18.36 9.90 6.97
CA LEU A 45 17.65 10.39 5.78
C LEU A 45 17.75 11.93 5.76
N ASP A 46 18.77 12.45 5.07
CA ASP A 46 18.97 13.89 4.87
C ASP A 46 17.68 14.55 4.35
N ASN A 47 17.27 15.67 4.94
CA ASN A 47 16.10 16.45 4.54
C ASN A 47 16.22 16.85 3.07
N LEU A 48 15.58 16.12 2.15
CA LEU A 48 15.43 16.57 0.77
C LEU A 48 14.38 17.67 0.69
N SER A 49 14.60 18.60 -0.23
CA SER A 49 13.66 19.67 -0.56
C SER A 49 12.28 19.10 -0.93
N GLU A 50 11.23 19.65 -0.32
CA GLU A 50 9.82 19.34 -0.54
C GLU A 50 9.42 19.41 -2.02
N THR A 51 10.12 20.25 -2.80
CA THR A 51 9.95 20.40 -4.26
C THR A 51 10.27 19.12 -5.04
N ASN A 52 11.27 18.34 -4.61
CA ASN A 52 11.63 17.08 -5.27
C ASN A 52 10.55 16.02 -5.11
N ASN A 53 9.85 16.01 -3.97
CA ASN A 53 8.77 15.09 -3.70
C ASN A 53 7.53 15.38 -4.56
N LYS A 54 7.23 16.64 -4.88
CA LYS A 54 6.11 17.02 -5.75
C LYS A 54 6.26 16.49 -7.18
N ASN A 55 7.43 16.70 -7.80
CA ASN A 55 7.69 16.21 -9.16
C ASN A 55 7.65 14.67 -9.21
N PHE A 56 8.19 14.01 -8.17
CA PHE A 56 8.16 12.56 -8.07
C PHE A 56 6.72 12.02 -7.94
N LYS A 57 5.85 12.66 -7.14
CA LYS A 57 4.40 12.34 -7.07
C LYS A 57 3.73 12.42 -8.45
N ASN A 58 3.99 13.48 -9.22
CA ASN A 58 3.41 13.64 -10.56
C ASN A 58 3.84 12.53 -11.53
N ILE A 59 5.11 12.12 -11.49
CA ILE A 59 5.61 10.99 -12.29
C ILE A 59 4.91 9.69 -11.89
N LEU A 60 4.77 9.43 -10.58
CA LEU A 60 4.06 8.25 -10.09
C LEU A 60 2.60 8.22 -10.55
N VAL A 61 1.88 9.33 -10.41
CA VAL A 61 0.50 9.50 -10.88
C VAL A 61 0.40 9.17 -12.37
N TYR A 62 1.25 9.78 -13.19
CA TYR A 62 1.29 9.52 -14.63
C TYR A 62 1.49 8.03 -14.94
N LEU A 63 2.50 7.39 -14.32
CA LEU A 63 2.78 5.97 -14.55
C LEU A 63 1.62 5.06 -14.12
N ILE A 64 0.94 5.38 -13.01
CA ILE A 64 -0.20 4.59 -12.56
C ILE A 64 -1.38 4.77 -13.52
N HIS A 65 -1.69 5.98 -13.97
CA HIS A 65 -2.74 6.20 -14.98
C HIS A 65 -2.45 5.51 -16.32
N CYS A 66 -1.20 5.48 -16.77
CA CYS A 66 -0.83 4.70 -17.95
C CYS A 66 -1.08 3.19 -17.78
N LYS A 67 -1.02 2.68 -16.55
CA LYS A 67 -1.25 1.26 -16.23
C LYS A 67 -2.71 0.95 -15.84
N LEU A 68 -3.45 1.95 -15.37
CA LEU A 68 -4.86 1.89 -15.01
C LEU A 68 -5.72 2.83 -15.90
N PRO A 69 -5.63 2.78 -17.25
CA PRO A 69 -6.39 3.72 -18.06
C PRO A 69 -7.90 3.43 -17.96
N ASN A 70 -8.69 4.50 -18.04
CA ASN A 70 -10.15 4.47 -17.84
C ASN A 70 -10.81 3.37 -18.68
N GLY A 71 -11.69 2.59 -18.04
CA GLY A 71 -12.38 1.47 -18.69
C GLY A 71 -11.64 0.12 -18.64
N PHE A 72 -10.58 0.00 -17.83
CA PHE A 72 -9.83 -1.24 -17.70
C PHE A 72 -10.70 -2.38 -17.11
N LYS A 73 -11.04 -3.36 -17.94
CA LYS A 73 -11.80 -4.57 -17.56
C LYS A 73 -10.97 -5.64 -16.84
N LYS A 74 -9.66 -5.45 -16.66
CA LYS A 74 -8.78 -6.45 -16.03
C LYS A 74 -8.77 -6.29 -14.51
N GLY A 75 -9.75 -6.91 -13.86
CA GLY A 75 -9.66 -7.23 -12.43
C GLY A 75 -8.38 -8.04 -12.18
N GLY A 76 -7.53 -7.57 -11.28
CA GLY A 76 -6.26 -8.25 -10.99
C GLY A 76 -5.20 -7.34 -10.37
N ARG A 77 -4.09 -7.95 -9.97
CA ARG A 77 -2.95 -7.24 -9.37
C ARG A 77 -2.21 -6.45 -10.45
N GLN A 78 -2.16 -5.12 -10.28
CA GLN A 78 -1.36 -4.23 -11.11
C GLN A 78 -0.07 -3.85 -10.38
N LEU A 79 1.04 -3.81 -11.13
CA LEU A 79 2.36 -3.46 -10.60
C LEU A 79 2.93 -2.29 -11.40
N VAL A 80 3.33 -1.24 -10.68
CA VAL A 80 4.10 -0.12 -11.21
C VAL A 80 5.47 -0.15 -10.54
N SER A 81 6.53 0.05 -11.34
CA SER A 81 7.90 0.12 -10.86
C SER A 81 8.55 1.38 -11.40
N LEU A 82 9.33 2.05 -10.56
CA LEU A 82 10.03 3.29 -10.85
C LEU A 82 11.32 3.31 -10.03
N ALA A 83 12.41 3.77 -10.63
CA ALA A 83 13.65 4.03 -9.91
C ALA A 83 13.52 5.35 -9.13
N CYS A 84 13.83 5.34 -7.85
CA CYS A 84 13.81 6.50 -6.97
C CYS A 84 14.78 6.32 -5.81
N THR A 85 15.08 7.40 -5.09
CA THR A 85 15.85 7.28 -3.85
C THR A 85 15.00 6.64 -2.75
N GLU A 86 15.67 6.04 -1.75
CA GLU A 86 14.98 5.55 -0.56
C GLU A 86 14.17 6.67 0.11
N HIS A 87 14.75 7.86 0.23
CA HIS A 87 14.10 9.01 0.86
C HIS A 87 12.81 9.41 0.14
N GLN A 88 12.85 9.56 -1.18
CA GLN A 88 11.67 9.89 -1.99
C GLN A 88 10.54 8.87 -1.81
N PHE A 89 10.89 7.58 -1.82
CA PHE A 89 9.90 6.53 -1.64
C PHE A 89 9.35 6.54 -0.21
N PHE A 90 10.24 6.63 0.78
CA PHE A 90 9.87 6.57 2.19
C PHE A 90 8.99 7.76 2.56
N ASP A 91 9.34 8.98 2.19
CA ASP A 91 8.56 10.18 2.49
C ASP A 91 7.13 10.11 1.99
N ILE A 92 6.93 9.62 0.75
CA ILE A 92 5.60 9.51 0.16
C ILE A 92 4.80 8.38 0.80
N PHE A 93 5.43 7.22 1.01
CA PHE A 93 4.71 6.00 1.39
C PHE A 93 4.89 5.61 2.86
N LYS A 94 5.44 6.49 3.70
CA LYS A 94 5.59 6.26 5.14
C LYS A 94 4.23 5.90 5.74
N GLY A 95 4.21 4.82 6.51
CA GLY A 95 3.00 4.21 7.06
C GLY A 95 2.40 3.09 6.20
N TYR A 96 2.79 2.99 4.93
CA TYR A 96 2.23 2.05 3.95
C TYR A 96 3.27 1.10 3.34
N ILE A 97 4.50 1.09 3.84
CA ILE A 97 5.56 0.20 3.36
C ILE A 97 5.33 -1.21 3.90
N HIS A 98 5.25 -2.19 3.00
CA HIS A 98 4.98 -3.59 3.32
C HIS A 98 6.23 -4.46 3.33
N HIS A 99 7.26 -4.03 2.59
CA HIS A 99 8.51 -4.76 2.46
C HIS A 99 9.62 -3.83 1.98
N HIS A 100 10.81 -4.07 2.50
CA HIS A 100 12.07 -3.54 2.01
C HIS A 100 13.12 -4.67 1.98
N SER A 101 13.91 -4.74 0.92
CA SER A 101 15.01 -5.71 0.75
C SER A 101 16.38 -5.07 0.82
N ASN A 102 17.42 -5.86 1.07
CA ASN A 102 18.82 -5.38 1.05
C ASN A 102 19.27 -4.82 -0.31
N LYS A 103 18.50 -5.05 -1.40
CA LYS A 103 18.73 -4.48 -2.73
C LYS A 103 18.03 -3.12 -2.93
N ASN A 104 17.63 -2.44 -1.85
CA ASN A 104 16.88 -1.18 -1.85
C ASN A 104 15.55 -1.23 -2.62
N ILE A 105 14.94 -2.42 -2.70
CA ILE A 105 13.59 -2.59 -3.27
C ILE A 105 12.55 -2.38 -2.17
N TYR A 106 11.71 -1.36 -2.35
CA TYR A 106 10.55 -1.08 -1.50
C TYR A 106 9.25 -1.53 -2.16
N LYS A 107 8.26 -1.90 -1.34
CA LYS A 107 6.95 -2.34 -1.83
C LYS A 107 5.83 -1.82 -0.95
N CYS A 108 4.80 -1.28 -1.60
CA CYS A 108 3.51 -0.95 -1.01
C CYS A 108 2.42 -1.79 -1.68
N ILE A 109 1.34 -2.08 -0.94
CA ILE A 109 0.22 -2.89 -1.41
C ILE A 109 -1.07 -2.17 -1.02
N PHE A 110 -1.81 -1.73 -2.03
CA PHE A 110 -3.13 -1.10 -1.89
C PHE A 110 -4.17 -2.01 -2.52
N ARG A 111 -5.34 -2.16 -1.87
CA ARG A 111 -6.40 -3.06 -2.32
C ARG A 111 -7.78 -2.45 -2.13
N GLY A 112 -8.67 -2.76 -3.08
CA GLY A 112 -10.07 -2.34 -3.03
C GLY A 112 -10.24 -0.82 -3.07
N THR A 113 -11.47 -0.38 -2.82
CA THR A 113 -11.86 1.03 -2.77
C THR A 113 -11.04 1.83 -1.76
N ILE A 114 -10.82 1.27 -0.58
CA ILE A 114 -9.99 1.88 0.48
C ILE A 114 -8.56 2.13 -0.03
N GLY A 115 -7.97 1.16 -0.72
CA GLY A 115 -6.63 1.32 -1.28
C GLY A 115 -6.54 2.44 -2.32
N TYR A 116 -7.57 2.61 -3.16
CA TYR A 116 -7.63 3.73 -4.11
C TYR A 116 -7.79 5.07 -3.41
N GLN A 117 -8.63 5.14 -2.36
CA GLN A 117 -8.79 6.35 -1.56
C GLN A 117 -7.48 6.73 -0.84
N THR A 118 -6.78 5.77 -0.25
CA THR A 118 -5.47 6.01 0.35
C THR A 118 -4.45 6.51 -0.69
N LEU A 119 -4.44 5.95 -1.90
CA LEU A 119 -3.57 6.44 -2.97
C LEU A 119 -3.92 7.88 -3.39
N SER A 120 -5.22 8.20 -3.44
CA SER A 120 -5.73 9.55 -3.69
C SER A 120 -5.20 10.56 -2.68
N GLU A 121 -5.24 10.21 -1.40
CA GLU A 121 -4.74 11.05 -0.31
C GLU A 121 -3.21 11.21 -0.36
N ILE A 122 -2.46 10.11 -0.50
CA ILE A 122 -0.98 10.12 -0.54
C ILE A 122 -0.47 10.98 -1.71
N LEU A 123 -1.07 10.81 -2.88
CA LEU A 123 -0.63 11.44 -4.12
C LEU A 123 -1.33 12.78 -4.40
N ASN A 124 -2.26 13.20 -3.53
CA ASN A 124 -3.05 14.42 -3.66
C ASN A 124 -3.68 14.57 -5.05
N ASN A 125 -4.33 13.49 -5.52
CA ASN A 125 -5.02 13.46 -6.80
C ASN A 125 -6.33 12.72 -6.58
N PRO A 126 -7.52 13.29 -6.86
CA PRO A 126 -8.80 12.61 -6.63
C PRO A 126 -9.18 11.63 -7.75
N LEU A 127 -8.48 11.65 -8.88
CA LEU A 127 -8.83 10.88 -10.08
C LEU A 127 -8.23 9.47 -9.99
N TRP A 128 -8.86 8.58 -9.23
CA TRP A 128 -8.46 7.16 -9.18
C TRP A 128 -9.69 6.30 -9.48
N GLY A 129 -9.79 5.84 -10.73
CA GLY A 129 -10.94 5.06 -11.21
C GLY A 129 -11.22 5.28 -12.68
#